data_AF-A0AAW6Q960-F1
#
_entry.id   AF-A0AAW6Q960-F1
#
_cell.length_a   1.000
_cell.length_b   1.000
_cell.length_c   1.000
_cell.angle_alpha   90.00
_cell.angle_beta   90.00
_cell.angle_gamma   90.00
#
_symmetry.space_group_name_H-M   'P 1'
#
loop_
_entity.id
_entity.type
_entity.pdbx_description
1 polymer ?
#
loop_
_entity_poly.entity_id
_entity_poly.type
_entity_poly.pdbx_seq_one_letter_code
_entity_poly.pdbx_strand_id
1 'polypeptide(L)'
;MKSGVKIILALLILFPMSSVGQTNPTECTFIAKGSVEKLDPKRSEDMKRMAESIELEVYNIHEDYYSHTVYQSGAGICRGYRNQAGVDLTDSTTYYLPAPEEYYAIIIRANVSILNKIKGMQYTTVFNIKAKDILDKLRQDEAETGEYKAKINARERADVLSEIVCQ
;
A
#
# COMPACT_ATOMS: atom_id res chain seq x y z
N MET A 1 -5.11 -39.97 -25.70
CA MET A 1 -4.60 -39.38 -24.44
C MET A 1 -3.30 -38.63 -24.71
N LYS A 2 -3.36 -37.30 -24.85
CA LYS A 2 -2.19 -36.39 -24.78
C LYS A 2 -2.70 -34.95 -24.74
N SER A 3 -3.26 -34.54 -23.60
CA SER A 3 -3.72 -33.17 -23.37
C SER A 3 -3.65 -32.81 -21.88
N GLY A 4 -2.50 -33.08 -21.26
CA GLY A 4 -2.29 -32.86 -19.81
C GLY A 4 -1.11 -31.98 -19.45
N VAL A 5 -0.22 -31.65 -20.41
CA VAL A 5 1.07 -31.00 -20.11
C VAL A 5 1.09 -29.51 -20.50
N LYS A 6 0.16 -29.03 -21.33
CA LYS A 6 0.10 -27.61 -21.73
C LYS A 6 -0.57 -26.67 -20.73
N ILE A 7 -1.34 -27.18 -19.77
CA ILE A 7 -2.11 -26.35 -18.82
C ILE A 7 -1.29 -26.03 -17.55
N ILE A 8 -0.35 -26.89 -17.16
CA ILE A 8 0.43 -26.71 -15.93
C ILE A 8 1.47 -25.58 -16.07
N LEU A 9 1.93 -25.28 -17.29
CA LEU A 9 2.92 -24.23 -17.52
C LEU A 9 2.33 -22.80 -17.53
N ALA A 10 1.00 -22.66 -17.55
CA ALA A 10 0.34 -21.35 -17.53
C ALA A 10 0.03 -20.81 -16.12
N LEU A 11 0.14 -21.64 -15.08
CA LEU A 11 -0.18 -21.21 -13.71
C LEU A 11 0.99 -20.60 -12.93
N LEU A 12 2.23 -20.75 -13.40
CA LEU A 12 3.42 -20.10 -12.82
C LEU A 12 3.59 -18.63 -13.24
N ILE A 13 2.67 -18.10 -14.07
CA ILE A 13 2.76 -16.75 -14.66
C ILE A 13 1.75 -15.78 -14.02
N LEU A 14 0.82 -16.25 -13.17
CA LEU A 14 -0.31 -15.41 -12.72
C LEU A 14 -0.07 -14.57 -11.47
N PHE A 15 0.98 -14.82 -10.70
CA PHE A 15 1.45 -13.86 -9.70
C PHE A 15 2.98 -13.91 -9.70
N PRO A 16 3.65 -13.20 -10.62
CA PRO A 16 5.04 -12.90 -10.36
C PRO A 16 5.11 -12.25 -8.97
N MET A 17 6.16 -12.59 -8.19
CA MET A 17 6.57 -11.85 -6.99
C MET A 17 6.67 -10.32 -7.20
N SER A 18 6.52 -9.87 -8.45
CA SER A 18 6.43 -8.50 -8.94
C SER A 18 5.14 -7.74 -8.64
N SER A 19 4.08 -8.34 -8.07
CA SER A 19 2.84 -7.58 -7.75
C SER A 19 2.87 -6.86 -6.39
N VAL A 20 4.06 -6.66 -5.81
CA VAL A 20 4.21 -5.55 -4.84
C VAL A 20 3.80 -4.29 -5.60
N GLY A 21 2.75 -3.63 -5.14
CA GLY A 21 2.16 -2.49 -5.82
C GLY A 21 3.10 -1.31 -5.68
N GLN A 22 4.10 -1.25 -6.56
CA GLN A 22 5.06 -0.15 -6.62
C GLN A 22 4.26 1.13 -6.77
N THR A 23 4.22 1.93 -5.70
CA THR A 23 3.64 3.27 -5.78
C THR A 23 4.48 4.09 -6.71
N ASN A 24 3.90 4.52 -7.83
CA ASN A 24 4.50 5.58 -8.62
C ASN A 24 4.13 6.93 -7.96
N PRO A 25 5.08 7.66 -7.35
CA PRO A 25 4.84 8.93 -6.67
C PRO A 25 4.01 9.95 -7.48
N THR A 26 4.13 9.93 -8.81
CA THR A 26 3.46 10.88 -9.70
C THR A 26 2.00 10.55 -9.99
N GLU A 27 1.54 9.36 -9.63
CA GLU A 27 0.16 8.89 -9.87
C GLU A 27 -0.68 8.95 -8.59
N CYS A 28 -0.05 9.26 -7.45
CA CYS A 28 -0.73 9.46 -6.18
C CYS A 28 -1.63 10.69 -6.16
N THR A 29 -2.75 10.59 -5.45
CA THR A 29 -3.63 11.70 -5.11
C THR A 29 -3.58 11.94 -3.61
N PHE A 30 -3.22 13.17 -3.22
CA PHE A 30 -3.02 13.57 -1.84
C PHE A 30 -4.19 14.43 -1.34
N ILE A 31 -4.74 14.11 -0.17
CA ILE A 31 -5.84 14.85 0.46
C ILE A 31 -5.52 15.04 1.95
N ALA A 32 -5.44 16.30 2.40
CA ALA A 32 -5.31 16.60 3.82
C ALA A 32 -6.70 16.58 4.51
N LYS A 33 -6.72 16.18 5.79
CA LYS A 33 -7.95 16.17 6.61
C LYS A 33 -8.71 17.50 6.53
N GLY A 34 -10.03 17.41 6.34
CA GLY A 34 -10.91 18.58 6.25
C GLY A 34 -10.85 19.31 4.91
N SER A 35 -10.09 18.80 3.94
CA SER A 35 -10.05 19.27 2.56
C SER A 35 -10.76 18.27 1.63
N VAL A 36 -11.40 18.79 0.59
CA VAL A 36 -11.83 17.99 -0.59
C VAL A 36 -10.95 18.25 -1.80
N GLU A 37 -9.98 19.16 -1.65
CA GLU A 37 -9.05 19.56 -2.71
C GLU A 37 -7.88 18.59 -2.77
N LYS A 38 -7.58 18.13 -3.99
CA LYS A 38 -6.35 17.39 -4.30
C LYS A 38 -5.14 18.32 -4.18
N LEU A 39 -4.15 17.89 -3.41
CA LEU A 39 -2.90 18.60 -3.22
C LEU A 39 -1.90 18.19 -4.30
N ASP A 40 -1.20 19.18 -4.87
CA ASP A 40 -0.15 18.95 -5.87
C ASP A 40 1.23 18.94 -5.19
N PRO A 41 1.98 17.82 -5.20
CA PRO A 41 3.33 17.77 -4.63
C PRO A 41 4.36 18.65 -5.36
N LYS A 42 4.01 19.26 -6.49
CA LYS A 42 4.85 20.24 -7.19
C LYS A 42 4.61 21.68 -6.75
N ARG A 43 3.56 21.95 -5.97
CA ARG A 43 3.21 23.28 -5.44
C ARG A 43 3.67 23.42 -4.00
N SER A 44 4.51 24.41 -3.72
CA SER A 44 5.08 24.64 -2.37
C SER A 44 4.03 24.88 -1.28
N GLU A 45 2.93 25.54 -1.60
CA GLU A 45 1.82 25.77 -0.66
C GLU A 45 1.11 24.47 -0.28
N ASP A 46 0.88 23.59 -1.26
CA ASP A 46 0.24 22.29 -1.03
C ASP A 46 1.17 21.34 -0.29
N MET A 47 2.47 21.38 -0.61
CA MET A 47 3.50 20.68 0.14
C MET A 47 3.50 21.08 1.62
N LYS A 48 3.40 22.38 1.91
CA LYS A 48 3.27 22.88 3.28
C LYS A 48 2.00 22.34 3.95
N ARG A 49 0.86 22.37 3.25
CA ARG A 49 -0.41 21.81 3.75
C ARG A 49 -0.30 20.32 4.07
N MET A 50 0.33 19.53 3.21
CA MET A 50 0.56 18.10 3.46
C MET A 50 1.47 17.90 4.68
N ALA A 51 2.55 18.66 4.78
CA ALA A 51 3.53 18.53 5.86
C ALA A 51 2.99 18.90 7.25
N GLU A 52 2.13 19.92 7.32
CA GLU A 52 1.55 20.44 8.56
C GLU A 52 0.24 19.73 8.97
N SER A 53 -0.41 19.01 8.05
CA SER A 53 -1.65 18.32 8.34
C SER A 53 -1.48 17.29 9.46
N ILE A 54 -2.50 17.15 10.31
CA ILE A 54 -2.52 16.07 11.32
C ILE A 54 -2.89 14.71 10.73
N GLU A 55 -3.48 14.72 9.53
CA GLU A 55 -3.87 13.52 8.80
C GLU A 55 -3.80 13.77 7.29
N LEU A 56 -3.14 12.86 6.58
CA LEU A 56 -2.93 12.92 5.14
C LEU A 56 -3.36 11.59 4.55
N GLU A 57 -4.26 11.65 3.58
CA GLU A 57 -4.71 10.49 2.81
C GLU A 57 -4.03 10.49 1.44
N VAL A 58 -3.56 9.32 1.03
CA VAL A 58 -2.92 9.10 -0.26
C VAL A 58 -3.62 7.96 -0.95
N TYR A 59 -4.11 8.25 -2.15
CA TYR A 59 -4.78 7.30 -3.01
C TYR A 59 -3.88 6.97 -4.19
N ASN A 60 -3.73 5.69 -4.49
CA ASN A 60 -3.13 5.23 -5.74
C ASN A 60 -4.12 4.30 -6.45
N ILE A 61 -4.43 4.62 -7.70
CA ILE A 61 -5.47 3.95 -8.47
C ILE A 61 -4.85 3.44 -9.77
N HIS A 62 -4.83 2.14 -9.94
CA HIS A 62 -4.39 1.45 -11.14
C HIS A 62 -5.46 0.45 -11.61
N GLU A 63 -5.30 -0.08 -12.82
CA GLU A 63 -6.20 -1.10 -13.36
C GLU A 63 -6.16 -2.38 -12.53
N ASP A 64 -4.96 -2.78 -12.09
CA ASP A 64 -4.75 -4.05 -11.38
C ASP A 64 -4.86 -3.94 -9.86
N TYR A 65 -4.74 -2.71 -9.31
CA TYR A 65 -4.78 -2.52 -7.87
C TYR A 65 -5.23 -1.11 -7.47
N TYR A 66 -5.72 -1.02 -6.23
CA TYR A 66 -6.08 0.21 -5.56
C TYR A 66 -5.40 0.24 -4.19
N SER A 67 -4.83 1.37 -3.80
CA SER A 67 -4.35 1.55 -2.43
C SER A 67 -4.80 2.87 -1.82
N HIS A 68 -5.20 2.80 -0.56
CA HIS A 68 -5.49 3.94 0.30
C HIS A 68 -4.60 3.90 1.53
N THR A 69 -3.73 4.89 1.63
CA THR A 69 -2.83 5.07 2.77
C THR A 69 -3.26 6.29 3.57
N VAL A 70 -3.40 6.13 4.87
CA VAL A 70 -3.69 7.20 5.82
C VAL A 70 -2.49 7.36 6.75
N TYR A 71 -1.95 8.58 6.79
CA TYR A 71 -0.91 9.01 7.69
C TYR A 71 -1.51 9.89 8.78
N GLN A 72 -1.17 9.67 10.05
CA GLN A 72 -1.70 10.45 11.17
C GLN A 72 -0.59 10.85 12.15
N SER A 73 -0.55 12.13 12.52
CA SER A 73 0.31 12.63 13.59
C SER A 73 -0.27 13.90 14.20
N GLY A 74 -0.53 13.91 15.50
CA GLY A 74 -1.07 15.09 16.20
C GLY A 74 -0.15 16.32 16.17
N ALA A 75 1.14 16.14 15.86
CA ALA A 75 2.11 17.22 15.72
C ALA A 75 2.24 17.78 14.29
N GLY A 76 1.51 17.22 13.33
CA GLY A 76 1.69 17.42 11.89
C GLY A 76 2.54 16.31 11.25
N ILE A 77 2.23 15.89 10.02
CA ILE A 77 2.87 14.74 9.34
C ILE A 77 4.40 14.81 9.38
N CYS A 78 5.00 15.89 8.88
CA CYS A 78 6.46 15.93 8.77
C CYS A 78 7.17 16.16 10.09
N ARG A 79 6.53 16.86 11.03
CA ARG A 79 7.07 16.98 12.39
C ARG A 79 7.01 15.65 13.12
N GLY A 80 5.94 14.86 12.93
CA GLY A 80 5.85 13.49 13.43
C GLY A 80 6.94 12.60 12.83
N TYR A 81 7.05 12.59 11.50
CA TYR A 81 7.94 11.71 10.75
C TYR A 81 9.42 11.93 11.09
N ARG A 82 9.82 13.20 11.31
CA ARG A 82 11.19 13.58 11.67
C ARG A 82 11.56 13.30 13.12
N ASN A 83 10.59 12.98 13.98
CA ASN A 83 10.78 12.78 15.42
C ASN A 83 10.58 11.30 15.83
N GLN A 84 10.95 10.98 17.07
CA GLN A 84 10.80 9.62 17.62
C GLN A 84 9.33 9.18 17.78
N ALA A 85 8.39 10.12 17.89
CA ALA A 85 6.96 9.84 17.97
C ALA A 85 6.42 9.19 16.68
N GLY A 86 7.02 9.54 15.54
CA GLY A 86 6.63 9.00 14.23
C GLY A 86 5.26 9.48 13.74
N VAL A 87 4.80 8.77 12.72
CA VAL A 87 3.51 8.94 12.06
C VAL A 87 2.85 7.58 12.04
N ASP A 88 1.61 7.51 12.52
CA ASP A 88 0.82 6.29 12.41
C ASP A 88 0.37 6.15 10.97
N LEU A 89 0.59 4.95 10.43
CA LEU A 89 0.36 4.58 9.05
C LEU A 89 -0.67 3.47 9.03
N THR A 90 -1.76 3.68 8.31
CA THR A 90 -2.72 2.63 7.95
C THR A 90 -2.80 2.55 6.44
N ASP A 91 -2.44 1.41 5.86
CA ASP A 91 -2.54 1.17 4.42
C ASP A 91 -3.57 0.07 4.15
N SER A 92 -4.38 0.26 3.12
CA SER A 92 -5.27 -0.76 2.58
C SER A 92 -5.02 -0.86 1.08
N THR A 93 -4.37 -1.94 0.66
CA THR A 93 -4.09 -2.23 -0.75
C THR A 93 -4.93 -3.40 -1.21
N THR A 94 -5.75 -3.19 -2.25
CA THR A 94 -6.62 -4.18 -2.88
C THR A 94 -6.06 -4.52 -4.26
N TYR A 95 -5.85 -5.81 -4.52
CA TYR A 95 -5.43 -6.36 -5.79
C TYR A 95 -6.61 -7.03 -6.47
N TYR A 96 -6.92 -6.60 -7.68
CA TYR A 96 -8.01 -7.16 -8.47
C TYR A 96 -7.53 -8.37 -9.26
N LEU A 97 -8.37 -9.40 -9.33
CA LEU A 97 -8.13 -10.52 -10.23
C LEU A 97 -8.89 -10.29 -11.55
N PRO A 98 -8.51 -10.99 -12.63
CA PRO A 98 -9.19 -10.87 -13.93
C PRO A 98 -10.69 -11.20 -13.89
N ALA A 99 -11.15 -11.96 -12.89
CA ALA A 99 -12.55 -12.24 -12.69
C ALA A 99 -13.25 -11.03 -12.03
N PRO A 100 -14.40 -10.57 -12.56
CA PRO A 100 -15.14 -9.46 -11.97
C PRO A 100 -15.47 -9.73 -10.50
N GLU A 101 -15.29 -8.71 -9.67
CA GLU A 101 -15.55 -8.72 -8.22
C GLU A 101 -14.59 -9.59 -7.39
N GLU A 102 -13.64 -10.31 -7.98
CA GLU A 102 -12.65 -11.07 -7.22
C GLU A 102 -11.45 -10.20 -6.84
N TYR A 103 -11.10 -10.21 -5.55
CA TYR A 103 -9.97 -9.44 -5.05
C TYR A 103 -9.33 -10.09 -3.83
N TYR A 104 -8.10 -9.69 -3.58
CA TYR A 104 -7.40 -9.92 -2.32
C TYR A 104 -6.87 -8.58 -1.82
N ALA A 105 -6.99 -8.32 -0.51
CA ALA A 105 -6.53 -7.08 0.09
C ALA A 105 -5.56 -7.34 1.24
N ILE A 106 -4.56 -6.47 1.33
CA ILE A 106 -3.61 -6.39 2.45
C ILE A 106 -3.92 -5.10 3.21
N ILE A 107 -4.11 -5.23 4.52
CA ILE A 107 -4.30 -4.11 5.43
C ILE A 107 -3.10 -4.08 6.38
N ILE A 108 -2.43 -2.93 6.45
CA ILE A 108 -1.23 -2.75 7.27
C ILE A 108 -1.49 -1.62 8.26
N ARG A 109 -1.02 -1.79 9.49
CA ARG A 109 -0.88 -0.72 10.47
C ARG A 109 0.56 -0.68 10.97
N ALA A 110 1.18 0.48 10.99
CA ALA A 110 2.53 0.66 11.53
C ALA A 110 2.73 2.08 12.06
N ASN A 111 3.82 2.31 12.78
CA ASN A 111 4.33 3.65 13.07
C ASN A 111 5.65 3.85 12.32
N VAL A 112 5.74 4.91 11.52
CA VAL A 112 6.88 5.19 10.64
C VAL A 112 7.60 6.48 11.05
N SER A 113 8.92 6.48 10.97
CA SER A 113 9.75 7.67 11.24
C SER A 113 11.07 7.57 10.48
N ILE A 114 11.68 8.72 10.18
CA ILE A 114 12.98 8.75 9.50
C ILE A 114 14.08 8.03 10.30
N LEU A 115 13.96 8.01 11.65
CA LEU A 115 14.96 7.43 12.55
C LEU A 115 14.83 5.92 12.70
N ASN A 116 13.59 5.41 12.80
CA ASN A 116 13.34 4.01 13.14
C ASN A 116 12.76 3.19 11.98
N LYS A 117 12.58 3.82 10.82
CA LYS A 117 11.92 3.30 9.61
C LYS A 117 10.48 2.83 9.87
N ILE A 118 10.28 1.70 10.54
CA ILE A 118 8.97 1.07 10.79
C ILE A 118 8.96 0.38 12.17
N LYS A 119 7.95 0.67 13.00
CA LYS A 119 7.72 0.09 14.33
C LYS A 119 6.30 -0.41 14.48
N GLY A 120 6.13 -1.44 15.32
CA GLY A 120 4.80 -1.94 15.70
C GLY A 120 3.93 -2.40 14.53
N MET A 121 4.57 -2.89 13.44
CA MET A 121 3.85 -3.29 12.24
C MET A 121 2.93 -4.47 12.52
N GLN A 122 1.68 -4.34 12.12
CA GLN A 122 0.66 -5.37 12.10
C GLN A 122 0.11 -5.43 10.67
N TYR A 123 -0.25 -6.62 10.21
CA TYR A 123 -0.92 -6.76 8.93
C TYR A 123 -1.96 -7.88 8.99
N THR A 124 -2.95 -7.79 8.11
CA THR A 124 -3.96 -8.81 7.91
C THR A 124 -4.40 -8.82 6.46
N THR A 125 -5.05 -9.89 6.05
CA THR A 125 -5.47 -10.10 4.68
C THR A 125 -6.92 -10.51 4.56
N VAL A 126 -7.53 -10.05 3.47
CA VAL A 126 -8.93 -10.32 3.13
C VAL A 126 -8.95 -10.95 1.75
N PHE A 127 -9.70 -12.05 1.62
CA PHE A 127 -9.86 -12.76 0.35
C PHE A 127 -11.33 -12.74 -0.05
N ASN A 128 -11.62 -12.23 -1.24
CA ASN A 128 -12.91 -12.36 -1.89
C ASN A 128 -12.74 -13.11 -3.22
N ILE A 129 -12.53 -14.42 -3.13
CA ILE A 129 -12.20 -15.30 -4.27
C ILE A 129 -13.21 -16.45 -4.29
N LYS A 130 -13.91 -16.64 -5.41
CA LYS A 130 -14.93 -17.70 -5.56
C LYS A 130 -14.28 -19.02 -5.97
N ALA A 131 -13.25 -18.97 -6.83
CA ALA A 131 -12.52 -20.15 -7.28
C ALA A 131 -11.64 -20.76 -6.16
N LYS A 132 -12.01 -21.95 -5.68
CA LYS A 132 -11.33 -22.62 -4.54
C LYS A 132 -9.84 -22.85 -4.79
N ASP A 133 -9.47 -23.27 -6.00
CA ASP A 133 -8.08 -23.59 -6.33
C ASP A 133 -7.20 -22.34 -6.43
N ILE A 134 -7.77 -21.18 -6.73
CA ILE A 134 -7.10 -19.88 -6.68
C ILE A 134 -6.96 -19.43 -5.23
N LEU A 135 -8.04 -19.52 -4.45
CA LEU A 135 -8.04 -19.17 -3.03
C LEU A 135 -7.02 -19.97 -2.22
N ASP A 136 -6.93 -21.28 -2.45
CA ASP A 136 -5.98 -22.15 -1.75
C ASP A 136 -4.53 -21.75 -2.07
N LYS A 137 -4.23 -21.40 -3.33
CA LYS A 137 -2.90 -20.93 -3.75
C LYS A 137 -2.55 -19.58 -3.13
N LEU A 138 -3.48 -18.63 -3.14
CA LEU A 138 -3.26 -17.31 -2.53
C LEU A 138 -3.03 -17.42 -1.02
N ARG A 139 -3.76 -18.30 -0.33
CA ARG A 139 -3.52 -18.57 1.09
C ARG A 139 -2.17 -19.20 1.37
N GLN A 140 -1.71 -20.09 0.48
CA GLN A 140 -0.37 -20.66 0.59
C GLN A 140 0.72 -19.60 0.38
N ASP A 141 0.62 -18.80 -0.69
CA ASP A 141 1.54 -17.70 -0.96
C ASP A 141 1.56 -16.65 0.17
N GLU A 142 0.39 -16.34 0.75
CA GLU A 142 0.25 -15.49 1.92
C GLU A 142 0.96 -16.08 3.15
N ALA A 143 0.80 -17.39 3.41
CA ALA A 143 1.47 -18.06 4.52
C ALA A 143 3.00 -18.09 4.35
N GLU A 144 3.49 -18.17 3.11
CA GLU A 144 4.92 -18.21 2.79
C GLU A 144 5.56 -16.82 2.74
N THR A 145 4.86 -15.80 2.22
CA THR A 145 5.45 -14.52 1.83
C THR A 145 4.67 -13.27 2.25
N GLY A 146 3.47 -13.41 2.83
CA GLY A 146 2.58 -12.29 3.16
C GLY A 146 3.22 -11.24 4.05
N GLU A 147 3.92 -11.65 5.12
CA GLU A 147 4.59 -10.71 6.04
C GLU A 147 5.70 -9.92 5.33
N TYR A 148 6.43 -10.58 4.42
CA TYR A 148 7.47 -9.91 3.64
C TYR A 148 6.88 -8.87 2.69
N LYS A 149 5.79 -9.21 1.98
CA LYS A 149 5.05 -8.27 1.11
C LYS A 149 4.52 -7.09 1.90
N ALA A 150 3.91 -7.33 3.06
CA ALA A 150 3.43 -6.27 3.95
C ALA A 150 4.56 -5.33 4.41
N LYS A 151 5.75 -5.88 4.74
CA LYS A 151 6.94 -5.06 5.08
C LYS A 151 7.41 -4.20 3.91
N ILE A 152 7.35 -4.70 2.68
CA ILE A 152 7.73 -3.90 1.52
C ILE A 152 6.70 -2.78 1.30
N ASN A 153 5.41 -3.09 1.27
CA ASN A 153 4.35 -2.09 1.10
C ASN A 153 4.49 -0.97 2.16
N ALA A 154 4.69 -1.34 3.42
CA ALA A 154 4.89 -0.36 4.50
C ALA A 154 6.12 0.54 4.30
N ARG A 155 7.21 0.01 3.70
CA ARG A 155 8.39 0.81 3.35
C ARG A 155 8.09 1.76 2.21
N GLU A 156 7.49 1.30 1.13
CA GLU A 156 7.10 2.15 0.00
C GLU A 156 6.19 3.30 0.47
N ARG A 157 5.27 3.03 1.40
CA ARG A 157 4.44 4.09 2.00
C ARG A 157 5.22 5.02 2.92
N ALA A 158 6.25 4.54 3.61
CA ALA A 158 7.16 5.44 4.32
C ALA A 158 7.99 6.29 3.34
N ASP A 159 8.38 5.73 2.19
CA ASP A 159 9.18 6.40 1.17
C ASP A 159 8.41 7.59 0.56
N VAL A 160 7.08 7.49 0.39
CA VAL A 160 6.22 8.63 0.03
C VAL A 160 6.42 9.83 0.97
N LEU A 161 6.61 9.60 2.28
CA LEU A 161 6.88 10.67 3.22
C LEU A 161 8.28 11.25 3.05
N SER A 162 9.33 10.42 2.94
CA SER A 162 10.70 10.94 2.81
C SER A 162 11.02 11.54 1.44
N GLU A 163 10.42 11.01 0.37
CA GLU A 163 10.77 11.37 -1.00
C GLU A 163 9.84 12.43 -1.59
N ILE A 164 8.65 12.62 -1.01
CA ILE A 164 7.68 13.58 -1.52
C ILE A 164 7.32 14.56 -0.42
N VAL A 165 6.60 14.12 0.61
CA VAL A 165 5.88 15.03 1.52
C VAL A 165 6.81 15.82 2.45
N CYS A 166 7.88 15.18 2.92
CA CYS A 166 8.74 15.69 3.99
C CYS A 166 10.20 15.89 3.55
N GLN A 167 10.39 16.33 2.30
CA GLN A 167 11.67 16.86 1.83
C GLN A 167 12.16 18.01 2.72
#